data_AF-R4KEA6-F1
#
_entry.id   AF-R4KEA6-F1
#
_cell.length_a   1.000
_cell.length_b   1.000
_cell.length_c   1.000
_cell.angle_alpha   90.00
_cell.angle_beta   90.00
_cell.angle_gamma   90.00
#
_symmetry.space_group_name_H-M   'P 1'
#
loop_
_entity.id
_entity.type
_entity.pdbx_description
1 polymer ?
#
loop_
_entity_poly.entity_id
_entity_poly.type
_entity_poly.pdbx_seq_one_letter_code
_entity_poly.pdbx_strand_id
1 'polypeptide(L)'
;MPSLLENITRKTSSINDEVITNSMLASATASANMYLNAALTSSTPELRAMYSSSLSQIITGHSILTDLVIKNGWAQPYNAPVQQLSSSYEKATNVLQAK
;
A
#
# COMPACT_ATOMS: atom_id res chain seq x y z
N MET A 1 3.11 25.19 7.78
CA MET A 1 2.94 24.47 9.06
C MET A 1 3.26 23.01 8.78
N PRO A 2 4.25 22.41 9.45
CA PRO A 2 4.56 20.99 9.28
C PRO A 2 3.34 20.14 9.60
N SER A 3 3.08 19.09 8.82
CA SER A 3 2.01 18.15 9.18
C SER A 3 2.36 17.42 10.48
N LEU A 4 1.35 16.92 11.21
CA LEU A 4 1.59 16.11 12.42
C LEU A 4 2.51 14.91 12.13
N LEU A 5 2.39 14.35 10.92
CA LEU A 5 3.26 13.29 10.41
C LEU A 5 4.71 13.76 10.26
N GLU A 6 4.93 14.96 9.71
CA GLU A 6 6.27 15.55 9.54
C GLU A 6 6.99 15.78 10.88
N ASN A 7 6.26 16.13 11.95
CA ASN A 7 6.85 16.29 13.27
C ASN A 7 7.23 14.96 13.93
N ILE A 8 6.53 13.87 13.62
CA ILE A 8 6.80 12.53 14.19
C ILE A 8 7.98 11.86 13.47
N THR A 9 8.18 12.14 12.18
CA THR A 9 9.17 11.43 11.33
C THR A 9 10.55 12.09 11.27
N ARG A 10 10.74 13.31 11.79
CA ARG A 10 12.00 14.08 11.69
C ARG A 10 13.28 13.43 12.26
N LYS A 11 13.20 12.35 13.04
CA LYS A 11 14.38 11.64 13.59
C LYS A 11 14.69 10.30 12.91
N THR A 12 13.86 9.85 11.98
CA THR A 12 14.03 8.57 11.27
C THR A 12 14.12 8.88 9.78
N SER A 13 15.25 8.53 9.16
CA SER A 13 15.57 8.81 7.76
C SER A 13 14.37 8.63 6.79
N SER A 14 14.10 9.66 5.98
CA SER A 14 13.36 9.64 4.71
C SER A 14 11.95 9.00 4.66
N ILE A 15 11.11 9.15 5.69
CA ILE A 15 9.68 8.80 5.56
C ILE A 15 8.94 9.95 4.85
N ASN A 16 8.48 9.71 3.63
CA ASN A 16 7.67 10.64 2.81
C ASN A 16 6.31 10.00 2.44
N ASP A 17 5.44 10.78 1.78
CA ASP A 17 4.08 10.34 1.43
C ASP A 17 4.05 9.10 0.51
N GLU A 18 5.04 8.96 -0.39
CA GLU A 18 5.18 7.77 -1.25
C GLU A 18 5.49 6.52 -0.41
N VAL A 19 6.42 6.62 0.55
CA VAL A 19 6.78 5.53 1.46
C VAL A 19 5.59 5.14 2.35
N ILE A 20 4.86 6.11 2.87
CA ILE A 20 3.65 5.87 3.68
C ILE A 20 2.60 5.16 2.84
N THR A 21 2.30 5.67 1.65
CA THR A 21 1.27 5.12 0.76
C THR A 21 1.62 3.70 0.31
N ASN A 22 2.88 3.43 -0.03
CA ASN A 22 3.34 2.08 -0.37
C ASN A 22 3.20 1.11 0.83
N SER A 23 3.48 1.58 2.05
CA SER A 23 3.27 0.79 3.27
C SER A 23 1.80 0.48 3.52
N MET A 24 0.92 1.46 3.25
CA MET A 24 -0.54 1.29 3.34
C MET A 24 -1.06 0.31 2.28
N LEU A 25 -0.58 0.38 1.04
CA LEU A 25 -0.92 -0.57 -0.02
C LEU A 25 -0.55 -2.01 0.38
N ALA A 26 0.69 -2.23 0.83
CA ALA A 26 1.15 -3.53 1.31
C ALA A 26 0.28 -4.07 2.47
N SER A 27 -0.05 -3.19 3.42
CA SER A 27 -0.92 -3.53 4.56
C SER A 27 -2.34 -3.86 4.14
N ALA A 28 -2.89 -3.14 3.15
CA ALA A 28 -4.21 -3.39 2.59
C ALA A 28 -4.24 -4.73 1.83
N THR A 29 -3.21 -5.05 1.04
CA THR A 29 -3.08 -6.37 0.38
C THR A 29 -3.05 -7.50 1.41
N ALA A 30 -2.24 -7.36 2.46
CA ALA A 30 -2.18 -8.35 3.55
C ALA A 30 -3.54 -8.52 4.24
N SER A 31 -4.21 -7.40 4.55
CA SER A 31 -5.54 -7.41 5.17
C SER A 31 -6.60 -8.05 4.27
N ALA A 32 -6.59 -7.77 2.97
CA ALA A 32 -7.49 -8.39 2.00
C ALA A 32 -7.30 -9.91 1.98
N ASN A 33 -6.05 -10.38 1.94
CA ASN A 33 -5.75 -11.81 2.03
C ASN A 33 -6.28 -12.42 3.33
N MET A 34 -6.08 -11.76 4.47
CA MET A 34 -6.59 -12.24 5.76
C MET A 34 -8.11 -12.35 5.77
N TYR A 35 -8.83 -11.31 5.30
CA TYR A 35 -10.29 -11.32 5.25
C TYR A 35 -10.84 -12.33 4.25
N LEU A 36 -10.19 -12.52 3.11
CA LEU A 36 -10.54 -13.57 2.15
C LEU A 36 -10.40 -14.95 2.78
N ASN A 37 -9.26 -15.24 3.39
CA ASN A 37 -9.04 -16.53 4.07
C ASN A 37 -10.08 -16.75 5.18
N ALA A 38 -10.32 -15.74 6.02
CA ALA A 38 -11.32 -15.81 7.08
C ALA A 38 -12.73 -16.06 6.52
N ALA A 39 -13.11 -15.42 5.42
CA ALA A 39 -14.40 -15.65 4.76
C ALA A 39 -14.53 -17.07 4.18
N LEU A 40 -13.44 -17.66 3.69
CA LEU A 40 -13.43 -19.02 3.14
C LEU A 40 -13.45 -20.11 4.23
N THR A 41 -12.78 -19.89 5.35
CA THR A 41 -12.61 -20.90 6.41
C THR A 41 -13.63 -20.78 7.55
N SER A 42 -14.47 -19.75 7.57
CA SER A 42 -15.48 -19.56 8.62
C SER A 42 -16.61 -20.59 8.52
N SER A 43 -16.95 -21.19 9.66
CA SER A 43 -17.97 -22.25 9.77
C SER A 43 -19.42 -21.73 9.73
N THR A 44 -19.65 -20.45 10.01
CA THR A 44 -20.99 -19.84 10.11
C THR A 44 -21.25 -18.83 8.98
N PRO A 45 -22.46 -18.76 8.41
CA PRO A 45 -22.80 -17.78 7.37
C PRO A 45 -22.65 -16.32 7.83
N GLU A 46 -22.91 -16.01 9.10
CA GLU A 46 -22.82 -14.65 9.66
C GLU A 46 -21.38 -14.13 9.63
N LEU A 47 -20.42 -14.92 10.10
CA LEU A 47 -18.99 -14.58 10.02
C LEU A 47 -18.50 -14.46 8.58
N ARG A 48 -18.95 -15.35 7.69
CA ARG A 48 -18.61 -15.25 6.25
C ARG A 48 -19.07 -13.92 5.66
N ALA A 49 -20.30 -13.50 5.98
CA ALA A 49 -20.85 -12.23 5.52
C ALA A 49 -20.07 -11.03 6.07
N MET A 50 -19.73 -11.07 7.37
CA MET A 50 -18.93 -10.02 8.01
C MET A 50 -17.56 -9.86 7.35
N TYR A 51 -16.79 -10.94 7.21
CA TYR A 51 -15.46 -10.88 6.61
C TYR A 51 -15.51 -10.53 5.12
N SER A 52 -16.53 -10.97 4.39
CA SER A 52 -16.74 -10.57 2.98
C SER A 52 -17.00 -9.06 2.87
N SER A 53 -17.78 -8.49 3.79
CA SER A 53 -18.03 -7.03 3.80
C SER A 53 -16.74 -6.24 4.10
N SER A 54 -15.96 -6.67 5.09
CA SER A 54 -14.65 -6.06 5.39
C SER A 54 -13.68 -6.18 4.22
N LEU A 55 -13.63 -7.34 3.55
CA LEU A 55 -12.84 -7.53 2.34
C LEU A 55 -13.21 -6.51 1.25
N SER A 56 -14.51 -6.32 0.98
CA SER A 56 -14.96 -5.33 0.01
C SER A 56 -14.49 -3.91 0.34
N GLN A 57 -14.55 -3.51 1.62
CA GLN A 57 -14.07 -2.20 2.07
C GLN A 57 -12.55 -2.04 1.87
N ILE A 58 -11.77 -3.08 2.20
CA ILE A 58 -10.32 -3.07 1.98
C ILE A 58 -9.98 -2.98 0.49
N ILE A 59 -10.69 -3.71 -0.38
CA ILE A 59 -10.48 -3.62 -1.84
C ILE A 59 -10.75 -2.20 -2.33
N THR A 60 -11.86 -1.57 -1.90
CA THR A 60 -12.15 -0.18 -2.26
C THR A 60 -11.05 0.77 -1.77
N GLY A 61 -10.61 0.63 -0.52
CA GLY A 61 -9.53 1.44 0.04
C GLY A 61 -8.21 1.26 -0.70
N HIS A 62 -7.85 0.02 -1.04
CA HIS A 62 -6.68 -0.30 -1.84
C HIS A 62 -6.73 0.37 -3.21
N SER A 63 -7.87 0.34 -3.91
CA SER A 63 -8.04 1.02 -5.20
C SER A 63 -7.83 2.53 -5.10
N ILE A 64 -8.35 3.18 -4.05
CA ILE A 64 -8.15 4.62 -3.82
C ILE A 64 -6.65 4.93 -3.61
N LEU A 65 -5.94 4.09 -2.85
CA LEU A 65 -4.49 4.24 -2.67
C LEU A 65 -3.74 4.04 -3.98
N THR A 66 -4.11 3.06 -4.79
CA THR A 66 -3.53 2.85 -6.13
C THR A 66 -3.71 4.09 -7.02
N ASP A 67 -4.92 4.65 -7.06
CA ASP A 67 -5.21 5.86 -7.83
C ASP A 67 -4.37 7.04 -7.32
N LEU A 68 -4.15 7.15 -6.01
CA LEU A 68 -3.28 8.16 -5.41
C LEU A 68 -1.83 8.00 -5.87
N VAL A 69 -1.29 6.77 -5.85
CA VAL A 69 0.08 6.48 -6.29
C VAL A 69 0.27 6.82 -7.78
N ILE A 70 -0.71 6.48 -8.63
CA ILE A 70 -0.67 6.79 -10.06
C ILE A 70 -0.76 8.31 -10.28
N LYS A 71 -1.72 8.98 -9.62
CA LYS A 71 -1.94 10.43 -9.77
C LYS A 71 -0.74 11.27 -9.35
N ASN A 72 -0.01 10.85 -8.31
CA ASN A 72 1.22 11.52 -7.86
C ASN A 72 2.46 11.11 -8.67
N GLY A 73 2.31 10.24 -9.67
CA GLY A 73 3.41 9.80 -10.53
C GLY A 73 4.39 8.81 -9.89
N TRP A 74 4.10 8.33 -8.67
CA TRP A 74 4.95 7.39 -7.94
C TRP A 74 4.96 6.00 -8.60
N ALA A 75 3.86 5.60 -9.24
CA ALA A 75 3.81 4.43 -10.12
C ALA A 75 3.43 4.82 -11.54
N GLN A 76 4.06 4.14 -12.51
CA GLN A 76 3.82 4.32 -13.94
C GLN A 76 3.34 2.97 -14.50
N PRO A 77 2.04 2.64 -14.35
CA PRO A 77 1.52 1.30 -14.61
C PRO A 77 1.61 0.88 -16.09
N TYR A 78 1.69 1.85 -17.00
CA TYR A 78 1.77 1.63 -18.45
C TYR A 78 3.20 1.64 -19.00
N ASN A 79 4.22 1.84 -18.17
CA ASN A 79 5.60 1.67 -18.60
C ASN A 79 5.89 0.21 -18.96
N ALA A 80 6.85 -0.01 -19.85
CA ALA A 80 7.25 -1.37 -20.20
C ALA A 80 7.77 -2.12 -18.96
N PRO A 81 7.56 -3.44 -18.82
CA PRO A 81 7.96 -4.20 -17.63
C PRO A 81 9.42 -4.00 -17.22
N VAL A 82 10.33 -3.94 -18.20
CA VAL A 82 11.77 -3.66 -17.97
C VAL A 82 11.96 -2.28 -17.33
N GLN A 83 11.25 -1.26 -17.80
CA GLN A 83 11.33 0.09 -17.23
C GLN A 83 10.77 0.12 -15.80
N GLN A 84 9.66 -0.58 -15.54
CA GLN A 84 9.08 -0.67 -14.19
C GLN A 84 10.04 -1.34 -13.21
N LEU A 85 10.72 -2.42 -13.63
CA LEU A 85 11.74 -3.08 -12.83
C LEU A 85 12.95 -2.16 -12.59
N SER A 86 13.47 -1.50 -13.64
CA SER A 86 14.59 -0.56 -13.50
C SER A 86 14.26 0.58 -12.54
N SER A 87 13.09 1.21 -12.67
CA SER A 87 12.65 2.27 -11.74
C SER A 87 12.53 1.76 -10.30
N SER A 88 12.06 0.53 -10.10
CA SER A 88 11.97 -0.07 -8.76
C SER A 88 13.35 -0.35 -8.16
N TYR A 89 14.28 -0.85 -8.98
CA TYR A 89 15.67 -1.07 -8.58
C TYR A 89 16.37 0.24 -8.22
N GLU A 90 16.26 1.26 -9.06
CA GLU A 90 16.84 2.59 -8.81
C GLU A 90 16.31 3.21 -7.51
N LYS A 91 15.00 3.12 -7.26
CA LYS A 91 14.39 3.56 -5.99
C LYS A 91 14.98 2.81 -4.80
N ALA A 92 15.12 1.49 -4.88
CA ALA A 92 15.71 0.69 -3.81
C ALA A 92 17.18 1.07 -3.56
N THR A 93 17.99 1.25 -4.60
CA THR A 93 19.39 1.65 -4.46
C THR A 93 19.53 3.05 -3.87
N ASN A 94 18.66 3.99 -4.26
CA ASN A 94 18.68 5.35 -3.71
C ASN A 94 18.40 5.36 -2.21
N VAL A 95 17.44 4.53 -1.74
CA VAL A 95 17.18 4.38 -0.30
C VAL A 95 18.38 3.80 0.45
N LEU A 96 19.09 2.84 -0.14
CA LEU A 96 20.29 2.24 0.47
C LEU A 96 21.49 3.20 0.51
N GLN A 97 21.61 4.09 -0.48
CA GLN A 97 22.71 5.05 -0.60
C GLN A 97 22.47 6.35 0.17
N ALA A 98 21.22 6.68 0.51
CA ALA A 98 20.86 7.87 1.29
C ALA A 98 21.18 7.75 2.80
N LYS A 99 22.11 6.85 3.17
CA LYS A 99 22.46 6.49 4.55
C LYS A 99 23.82 7.03 4.96
#